data_AF-Q1QR81-F1
#
_entry.id   AF-Q1QR81-F1
#
_cell.length_a   1.000
_cell.length_b   1.000
_cell.length_c   1.000
_cell.angle_alpha   90.00
_cell.angle_beta   90.00
_cell.angle_gamma   90.00
#
_symmetry.space_group_name_H-M   'P 1'
#
loop_
_entity.id
_entity.type
_entity.pdbx_description
1 polymer ?
#
loop_
_entity_poly.entity_id
_entity_poly.type
_entity_poly.pdbx_seq_one_letter_code
_entity_poly.pdbx_strand_id
1 'polypeptide(L)'
;MRMLWPRSMLFSIFLILVGLFTLVAAGALPWWDDHRAKAAVHRGEAKMVEGPVNDWRLTRSRQARSKGSKVHYNYFEHFTVGGVAFHLTWGNLEAGFNNQGSDDGKQHTRIADGDNVRIWYLPPDKLISTPRIVRFETAAAP
;
A
#
# COMPACT_ATOMS: atom_id res chain seq x y z
N MET A 1 13.24 -49.40 18.66
CA MET A 1 13.90 -48.94 17.43
C MET A 1 13.91 -47.42 17.43
N ARG A 2 15.08 -46.79 17.58
CA ARG A 2 15.23 -45.32 17.50
C ARG A 2 15.36 -44.95 16.02
N MET A 3 14.30 -44.41 15.43
CA MET A 3 14.30 -43.95 14.05
C MET A 3 15.20 -42.71 13.98
N LEU A 4 16.46 -42.90 13.62
CA LEU A 4 17.42 -41.82 13.39
C LEU A 4 17.18 -41.29 11.99
N TRP A 5 16.46 -40.17 11.91
CA TRP A 5 16.19 -39.52 10.63
C TRP A 5 17.52 -39.06 10.03
N PRO A 6 17.78 -39.33 8.74
CA PRO A 6 18.97 -38.82 8.09
C PRO A 6 18.97 -37.29 8.18
N ARG A 7 20.13 -36.69 8.49
CA ARG A 7 20.28 -35.22 8.62
C ARG A 7 19.76 -34.46 7.39
N SER A 8 19.86 -35.06 6.21
CA SER A 8 19.29 -34.54 4.96
C SER A 8 17.76 -34.45 4.97
N MET A 9 17.07 -35.38 5.64
CA MET A 9 15.60 -35.40 5.74
C MET A 9 15.09 -34.31 6.69
N LEU A 10 15.78 -34.09 7.82
CA LEU A 10 15.47 -32.98 8.73
C LEU A 10 15.70 -31.61 8.07
N PHE A 11 16.76 -31.50 7.26
CA PHE A 11 17.04 -30.29 6.49
C PHE A 11 15.96 -30.00 5.43
N SER A 12 15.51 -31.02 4.69
CA SER A 12 14.40 -30.87 3.74
C SER A 12 13.09 -30.45 4.41
N ILE A 13 12.75 -31.04 5.57
CA ILE A 13 11.57 -30.64 6.34
C ILE A 13 11.67 -29.18 6.77
N PHE A 14 12.83 -28.76 7.27
CA PHE A 14 13.06 -27.37 7.66
C PHE A 14 12.83 -26.40 6.49
N LEU A 15 13.36 -26.70 5.30
CA LEU A 15 13.15 -25.86 4.11
C LEU A 15 11.67 -25.79 3.69
N ILE A 16 10.94 -26.91 3.77
CA ILE A 16 9.50 -26.94 3.48
C ILE A 16 8.73 -26.07 4.47
N LEU A 17 9.05 -26.15 5.77
CA LEU A 17 8.40 -25.34 6.80
C LEU A 17 8.68 -23.85 6.61
N VAL A 18 9.92 -23.47 6.27
CA VAL A 18 10.28 -22.08 5.96
C VAL A 18 9.53 -21.59 4.72
N GLY A 19 9.45 -22.40 3.67
CA GLY A 19 8.72 -22.07 2.44
C GLY A 19 7.21 -21.91 2.67
N LEU A 20 6.61 -22.76 3.50
CA LEU A 20 5.20 -22.66 3.85
C LEU A 20 4.94 -21.42 4.73
N PHE A 21 5.83 -21.14 5.69
CA PHE A 21 5.74 -19.96 6.53
C PHE A 21 5.84 -18.66 5.73
N THR A 22 6.73 -18.58 4.75
CA THR A 22 6.85 -17.39 3.89
C THR A 22 5.62 -17.19 3.00
N LEU A 23 5.03 -18.27 2.48
CA LEU A 23 3.76 -18.22 1.74
C LEU A 23 2.62 -17.68 2.59
N VAL A 24 2.48 -18.18 3.83
CA VAL A 24 1.45 -17.71 4.77
C VAL A 24 1.71 -16.26 5.16
N ALA A 25 2.94 -15.90 5.50
CA ALA A 25 3.31 -14.55 5.87
C ALA A 25 3.05 -13.55 4.73
N ALA A 26 3.33 -13.93 3.48
CA ALA A 26 3.09 -13.08 2.32
C ALA A 26 1.61 -12.73 2.11
N GLY A 27 0.68 -13.65 2.43
CA GLY A 27 -0.76 -13.39 2.37
C GLY A 27 -1.32 -12.74 3.64
N ALA A 28 -0.79 -13.10 4.81
CA ALA A 28 -1.29 -12.64 6.10
C ALA A 28 -0.95 -11.16 6.36
N LEU A 29 0.21 -10.68 5.91
CA LEU A 29 0.65 -9.30 6.15
C LEU A 29 -0.27 -8.25 5.46
N PRO A 30 -0.60 -8.36 4.16
CA PRO A 30 -1.54 -7.45 3.52
C PRO A 30 -2.94 -7.48 4.14
N TRP A 31 -3.45 -8.68 4.46
CA TRP A 31 -4.76 -8.85 5.08
C TRP A 31 -4.83 -8.22 6.48
N TRP A 32 -3.80 -8.46 7.29
CA TRP A 32 -3.71 -7.88 8.63
C TRP A 32 -3.66 -6.36 8.59
N ASP A 33 -2.89 -5.78 7.67
CA ASP A 33 -2.76 -4.34 7.53
C ASP A 33 -4.06 -3.68 7.03
N ASP A 34 -4.80 -4.31 6.12
CA ASP A 34 -6.14 -3.88 5.71
C ASP A 34 -7.14 -3.91 6.88
N HIS A 35 -7.18 -5.01 7.63
CA HIS A 35 -8.04 -5.12 8.81
C HIS A 35 -7.74 -4.07 9.87
N ARG A 36 -6.45 -3.79 10.10
CA ARG A 36 -6.00 -2.76 11.04
C ARG A 36 -6.46 -1.38 10.61
N ALA A 37 -6.29 -1.01 9.34
CA ALA A 37 -6.75 0.27 8.83
C ALA A 37 -8.27 0.40 8.91
N LYS A 38 -9.03 -0.62 8.50
CA LYS A 38 -10.49 -0.63 8.64
C LYS A 38 -10.91 -0.43 10.10
N ALA A 39 -10.27 -1.12 11.03
CA ALA A 39 -10.56 -0.97 12.46
C ALA A 39 -10.22 0.43 13.00
N ALA A 40 -9.15 1.07 12.53
CA ALA A 40 -8.79 2.44 12.91
C ALA A 40 -9.81 3.46 12.36
N VAL A 41 -10.29 3.23 11.13
CA VAL A 41 -11.36 4.04 10.51
C VAL A 41 -12.67 3.89 11.28
N HIS A 42 -13.07 2.66 11.63
CA HIS A 42 -14.26 2.42 12.44
C HIS A 42 -14.16 3.05 13.85
N ARG A 43 -12.94 3.20 14.39
CA ARG A 43 -12.68 3.90 15.65
C ARG A 43 -12.67 5.42 15.53
N GLY A 44 -12.80 5.98 14.33
CA GLY A 44 -12.78 7.42 14.10
C GLY A 44 -11.38 8.05 14.19
N GLU A 45 -10.32 7.25 14.02
CA GLU A 45 -8.93 7.73 14.10
C GLU A 45 -8.47 8.45 12.82
N ALA A 46 -9.31 8.46 11.79
CA ALA A 46 -9.03 9.15 10.52
C ALA A 46 -9.06 10.67 10.70
N LYS A 47 -7.99 11.33 10.27
CA LYS A 47 -7.89 12.79 10.19
C LYS A 47 -8.35 13.26 8.83
N MET A 48 -8.89 14.47 8.76
CA MET A 48 -9.27 15.11 7.51
C MET A 48 -8.33 16.29 7.23
N VAL A 49 -7.91 16.44 5.97
CA VAL A 49 -7.25 17.63 5.46
C VAL A 49 -7.94 18.07 4.17
N GLU A 50 -8.09 19.38 3.99
CA GLU A 50 -8.69 19.98 2.81
C GLU A 50 -7.81 21.12 2.32
N GLY A 51 -7.69 21.26 1.00
CA GLY A 51 -6.97 22.35 0.39
C GLY A 51 -6.49 22.02 -1.02
N PRO A 52 -5.73 22.95 -1.63
CA PRO A 52 -5.14 22.71 -2.93
C PRO A 52 -4.05 21.66 -2.83
N VAL A 53 -3.97 20.83 -3.85
CA VAL A 53 -2.83 19.96 -4.11
C VAL A 53 -1.64 20.81 -4.51
N ASN A 54 -0.49 20.54 -3.91
CA ASN A 54 0.78 21.15 -4.27
C ASN A 54 1.87 20.08 -4.45
N ASP A 55 2.90 20.41 -5.22
CA ASP A 55 4.06 19.53 -5.47
C ASP A 55 3.68 18.14 -6.00
N TRP A 56 2.65 18.07 -6.85
CA TRP A 56 2.24 16.84 -7.51
C TRP A 56 3.33 16.35 -8.47
N ARG A 57 3.79 15.12 -8.27
CA ARG A 57 4.84 14.50 -9.09
C ARG A 57 4.61 13.00 -9.22
N LEU A 58 4.78 12.49 -10.43
CA LEU A 58 4.86 11.05 -10.67
C LEU A 58 6.30 10.57 -10.45
N THR A 59 6.53 9.80 -9.40
CA THR A 59 7.82 9.20 -9.07
C THR A 59 7.87 7.75 -9.52
N ARG A 60 8.99 7.35 -10.12
CA ARG A 60 9.25 5.98 -10.55
C ARG A 60 10.26 5.33 -9.61
N SER A 61 9.88 4.26 -8.91
CA SER A 61 10.83 3.45 -8.14
C SER A 61 11.16 2.16 -8.89
N ARG A 62 12.45 1.79 -8.85
CA ARG A 62 12.96 0.53 -9.39
C ARG A 62 13.03 -0.47 -8.25
N GLN A 63 12.25 -1.56 -8.31
CA GLN A 63 12.46 -2.66 -7.38
C GLN A 63 13.82 -3.32 -7.65
N ALA A 64 14.61 -3.50 -6.58
CA ALA A 64 15.89 -4.19 -6.64
C ALA A 64 15.69 -5.66 -7.04
N ARG A 65 16.61 -6.17 -7.87
CA ARG A 65 16.50 -7.48 -8.54
C ARG A 65 16.87 -8.65 -7.63
N SER A 66 16.21 -9.79 -7.85
CA SER A 66 16.86 -11.10 -7.83
C SER A 66 17.39 -11.42 -9.24
N LYS A 67 18.49 -12.16 -9.34
CA LYS A 67 19.23 -12.40 -10.59
C LYS A 67 18.34 -13.14 -11.61
N GLY A 68 18.01 -12.48 -12.73
CA GLY A 68 17.26 -13.08 -13.86
C GLY A 68 15.83 -12.58 -14.07
N SER A 69 15.26 -11.75 -13.19
CA SER A 69 13.89 -11.24 -13.37
C SER A 69 13.81 -9.97 -14.25
N LYS A 70 12.65 -9.81 -14.92
CA LYS A 70 12.26 -8.59 -15.64
C LYS A 70 12.26 -7.40 -14.65
N VAL A 71 12.65 -6.21 -15.12
CA VAL A 71 12.63 -5.01 -14.28
C VAL A 71 11.18 -4.59 -14.09
N HIS A 72 10.69 -4.67 -12.86
CA HIS A 72 9.41 -4.11 -12.46
C HIS A 72 9.61 -2.64 -12.06
N TYR A 73 8.80 -1.77 -12.66
CA TYR A 73 8.74 -0.37 -12.31
C TYR A 73 7.46 -0.14 -11.53
N ASN A 74 7.60 0.43 -10.35
CA ASN A 74 6.45 0.88 -9.57
C ASN A 74 6.33 2.38 -9.76
N TYR A 75 5.12 2.84 -10.06
CA TYR A 75 4.78 4.25 -10.21
C TYR A 75 4.08 4.71 -8.95
N PHE A 76 4.49 5.86 -8.43
CA PHE A 76 3.91 6.46 -7.23
C PHE A 76 3.60 7.92 -7.53
N GLU A 77 2.43 8.37 -7.11
CA GLU A 77 2.15 9.81 -7.06
C GLU A 77 2.58 10.34 -5.70
N HIS A 78 3.31 11.44 -5.72
CA HIS A 78 3.65 12.22 -4.56
C HIS A 78 2.94 13.55 -4.67
N PHE A 79 2.28 13.99 -3.61
CA PHE A 79 1.66 15.31 -3.56
C PHE A 79 1.46 15.76 -2.11
N THR A 80 1.20 17.06 -1.92
CA THR A 80 0.96 17.63 -0.59
C THR A 80 -0.38 18.37 -0.54
N VAL A 81 -1.09 18.25 0.59
CA VAL A 81 -2.34 18.97 0.85
C VAL A 81 -2.33 19.45 2.29
N GLY A 82 -2.56 20.75 2.50
CA GLY A 82 -2.58 21.35 3.84
C GLY A 82 -1.31 21.07 4.67
N GLY A 83 -0.14 20.94 4.02
CA GLY A 83 1.14 20.63 4.67
C GLY A 83 1.39 19.14 4.96
N VAL A 84 0.48 18.24 4.57
CA VAL A 84 0.65 16.78 4.71
C VAL A 84 1.09 16.18 3.38
N ALA A 85 2.19 15.40 3.39
CA ALA A 85 2.70 14.71 2.21
C ALA A 85 2.08 13.31 2.07
N PHE A 86 1.54 13.03 0.87
CA PHE A 86 0.89 11.77 0.53
C PHE A 86 1.64 11.05 -0.58
N HIS A 87 1.72 9.73 -0.43
CA HIS A 87 2.39 8.85 -1.38
C HIS A 87 1.38 7.79 -1.81
N LEU A 88 0.96 7.81 -3.08
CA LEU A 88 0.01 6.85 -3.62
C LEU A 88 0.73 5.86 -4.53
N THR A 89 0.71 4.58 -4.19
CA THR A 89 1.29 3.51 -5.03
C THR A 89 0.28 3.03 -6.07
N TRP A 90 0.65 3.06 -7.35
CA TRP A 90 -0.14 2.44 -8.41
C TRP A 90 -0.06 0.92 -8.26
N GLY A 91 -1.12 0.29 -7.76
CA GLY A 91 -1.24 -1.17 -7.61
C GLY A 91 -1.37 -1.69 -6.17
N ASN A 92 -1.07 -0.86 -5.15
CA ASN A 92 -1.35 -1.20 -3.76
C ASN A 92 -2.47 -0.29 -3.25
N LEU A 93 -3.66 -0.86 -3.16
CA LEU A 93 -4.87 -0.24 -2.66
C LEU A 93 -4.70 0.07 -1.17
N GLU A 94 -4.25 1.27 -0.86
CA GLU A 94 -4.18 1.73 0.53
C GLU A 94 -5.61 1.87 1.08
N ALA A 95 -5.99 0.94 1.97
CA ALA A 95 -7.20 0.96 2.80
C ALA A 95 -8.52 1.25 2.07
N GLY A 96 -8.73 0.66 0.89
CA GLY A 96 -10.01 0.75 0.19
C GLY A 96 -10.18 1.99 -0.70
N PHE A 97 -9.15 2.83 -0.84
CA PHE A 97 -9.10 3.78 -1.94
C PHE A 97 -8.86 3.03 -3.26
N ASN A 98 -9.95 2.78 -3.98
CA ASN A 98 -9.90 2.12 -5.28
C ASN A 98 -9.65 3.16 -6.38
N ASN A 99 -8.40 3.59 -6.56
CA ASN A 99 -7.98 4.25 -7.81
C ASN A 99 -7.71 3.23 -8.92
N GLN A 100 -8.36 2.06 -8.85
CA GLN A 100 -8.49 1.16 -9.98
C GLN A 100 -9.47 1.77 -10.99
N GLY A 101 -8.90 2.49 -11.95
CA GLY A 101 -9.23 2.16 -13.33
C GLY A 101 -8.73 0.73 -13.58
N SER A 102 -9.54 -0.27 -13.28
CA SER A 102 -9.27 -1.66 -13.63
C SER A 102 -10.59 -2.27 -14.07
N ASP A 103 -10.75 -2.31 -15.38
CA ASP A 103 -11.69 -3.10 -16.18
C ASP A 103 -13.18 -2.72 -16.28
N ASP A 104 -13.64 -1.58 -15.77
CA ASP A 104 -15.06 -1.22 -15.93
C ASP A 104 -15.37 0.28 -16.02
N GLY A 105 -14.66 1.01 -16.88
CA GLY A 105 -15.07 2.37 -17.31
C GLY A 105 -15.10 3.47 -16.23
N LYS A 106 -14.55 3.23 -15.04
CA LYS A 106 -14.50 4.24 -13.96
C LYS A 106 -13.28 5.15 -14.13
N GLN A 107 -13.57 6.44 -14.28
CA GLN A 107 -12.60 7.50 -14.54
C GLN A 107 -11.53 7.56 -13.44
N HIS A 108 -10.26 7.59 -13.86
CA HIS A 108 -9.15 7.98 -13.01
C HIS A 108 -9.40 9.39 -12.50
N THR A 109 -9.39 9.58 -11.18
CA THR A 109 -9.38 10.94 -10.63
C THR A 109 -7.97 11.50 -10.85
N ARG A 110 -7.78 12.22 -11.96
CA ARG A 110 -6.54 12.93 -12.23
C ARG A 110 -6.34 13.97 -11.13
N ILE A 111 -5.24 13.84 -10.39
CA ILE A 111 -4.80 14.82 -9.40
C ILE A 111 -3.76 15.72 -10.10
N ALA A 112 -3.93 17.03 -9.99
CA ALA A 112 -3.00 18.03 -10.49
C ALA A 112 -2.77 19.12 -9.45
N ASP A 113 -1.65 19.85 -9.58
CA ASP A 113 -1.40 21.02 -8.76
C ASP A 113 -2.54 22.05 -8.90
N GLY A 114 -3.00 22.56 -7.76
CA GLY A 114 -4.13 23.49 -7.69
C GLY A 114 -5.50 22.85 -7.53
N ASP A 115 -5.63 21.52 -7.70
CA ASP A 115 -6.90 20.83 -7.46
C ASP A 115 -7.26 20.92 -5.98
N ASN A 116 -8.48 21.38 -5.68
CA ASN A 116 -8.98 21.35 -4.31
C ASN A 116 -9.46 19.95 -3.98
N VAL A 117 -8.88 19.37 -2.93
CA VAL A 117 -9.19 18.01 -2.51
C VAL A 117 -9.46 17.97 -1.01
N ARG A 118 -10.31 17.02 -0.62
CA ARG A 118 -10.57 16.65 0.77
C ARG A 118 -10.14 15.20 0.97
N ILE A 119 -9.21 15.00 1.89
CA ILE A 119 -8.56 13.71 2.13
C ILE A 119 -8.79 13.29 3.58
N TRP A 120 -9.31 12.09 3.77
CA TRP A 120 -9.30 11.41 5.06
C TRP A 120 -8.17 10.40 5.08
N TYR A 121 -7.33 10.47 6.10
CA TYR A 121 -6.15 9.65 6.21
C TYR A 121 -5.90 9.17 7.64
N LEU A 122 -5.24 8.03 7.76
CA LEU A 122 -4.64 7.60 9.03
C LEU A 122 -3.23 8.18 9.10
N PRO A 123 -2.85 8.84 10.19
CA PRO A 123 -1.50 9.39 10.34
C PRO A 123 -0.45 8.27 10.33
N PRO A 124 0.82 8.60 10.00
CA PRO A 124 1.93 7.66 10.13
C PRO A 124 1.99 7.08 11.54
N ASP A 125 2.34 5.81 11.63
CA ASP A 125 2.56 5.11 12.90
C ASP A 125 3.94 4.45 12.94
N LYS A 126 4.20 3.63 13.96
CA LYS A 126 5.49 2.96 14.13
C LYS A 126 5.82 1.96 13.01
N LEU A 127 4.82 1.53 12.24
CA LEU A 127 4.92 0.48 11.23
C LEU A 127 4.80 1.03 9.80
N ILE A 128 4.06 2.12 9.61
CA ILE A 128 3.86 2.79 8.33
C ILE A 128 4.30 4.24 8.46
N SER A 129 5.35 4.60 7.72
CA SER A 129 5.96 5.94 7.75
C SER A 129 5.22 6.98 6.92
N THR A 130 4.27 6.57 6.08
CA THR A 130 3.47 7.46 5.22
C THR A 130 2.03 7.53 5.71
N PRO A 131 1.36 8.69 5.60
CA PRO A 131 -0.06 8.78 5.87
C PRO A 131 -0.83 7.86 4.93
N ARG A 132 -1.77 7.07 5.46
CA ARG A 132 -2.57 6.13 4.67
C ARG A 132 -3.89 6.76 4.28
N ILE A 133 -4.15 6.89 2.99
CA ILE A 133 -5.40 7.47 2.49
C ILE A 133 -6.53 6.45 2.70
N VAL A 134 -7.66 6.92 3.22
CA VAL A 134 -8.87 6.12 3.47
C VAL A 134 -10.02 6.57 2.57
N ARG A 135 -10.11 7.88 2.34
CA ARG A 135 -11.11 8.50 1.45
C ARG A 135 -10.49 9.73 0.81
N PHE A 136 -10.84 9.96 -0.43
CA PHE A 136 -10.37 11.09 -1.22
C PHE A 136 -11.53 11.63 -2.04
N GLU A 137 -11.71 12.93 -1.99
CA GLU A 137 -12.73 13.65 -2.75
C GLU A 137 -12.07 14.82 -3.46
N THR A 138 -12.22 14.89 -4.78
CA THR A 138 -12.02 16.15 -5.50
C THR A 138 -13.23 17.03 -5.25
N ALA A 139 -13.00 18.29 -4.86
CA ALA A 139 -14.05 19.28 -4.96
C ALA A 139 -14.46 19.35 -6.45
N ALA A 140 -15.73 19.08 -6.75
CA ALA A 140 -16.23 19.31 -8.09
C ALA A 140 -15.93 20.77 -8.45
N ALA A 141 -15.35 21.00 -9.64
CA ALA A 141 -15.26 22.35 -10.17
C ALA A 141 -16.67 22.96 -10.14
N PRO A 142 -16.82 24.22 -9.69
CA PRO A 142 -18.10 24.92 -9.67
C PRO A 142 -18.75 24.97 -11.06
#